data_AF-R4XDH5-F1
#
_entry.id   AF-R4XDH5-F1
#
_cell.length_a   1.000
_cell.length_b   1.000
_cell.length_c   1.000
_cell.angle_alpha   90.00
_cell.angle_beta   90.00
_cell.angle_gamma   90.00
#
_symmetry.space_group_name_H-M   'P 1'
#
loop_
_entity.id
_entity.type
_entity.pdbx_description
1 polymer ?
#
loop_
_entity_poly.entity_id
_entity_poly.type
_entity_poly.pdbx_seq_one_letter_code
_entity_poly.pdbx_strand_id
1 'polypeptide(L)'
;MAAELKLIQAVELKFALTSTDASLERVASIYLCPLLLKLATPYQSNRKKVEEVLAMLDNRIRGNASVKLPFEPLLAQYKDPTVSEVVKTRTIQYLCSALGDRSCSSALLQQLVNGFAKYPVMQKPIVFYMIGSMLATFPSPESTQEEKAICLAYQISREEDATSLAKCLIDLMFLNPAQLNPQRAANRNAVQSVPTPLLQGEIEFLTPLGSSTYTATSLTAVKLGILRFASISILKDAFRFEIGLVASFDLKHDLQMQANTVMRRCNPATSEQIYVDELFNLLLNRSLEARFAIRVYQLLSKSTLATREADKAQRCITQGVEYPILSTC
;
A
#
# COMPACT_ATOMS: atom_id res chain seq x y z
N MET A 1 17.00 -22.73 29.70
CA MET A 1 17.20 -21.31 30.01
C MET A 1 18.64 -20.84 29.74
N ALA A 2 19.65 -21.21 30.55
CA ALA A 2 21.01 -20.63 30.48
C ALA A 2 21.81 -20.97 29.20
N ALA A 3 21.71 -22.20 28.69
CA ALA A 3 22.41 -22.59 27.46
C ALA A 3 21.91 -21.83 26.21
N GLU A 4 20.59 -21.63 26.11
CA GLU A 4 19.99 -20.83 25.04
C GLU A 4 20.40 -19.36 25.13
N LEU A 5 20.44 -18.79 26.33
CA LEU A 5 20.89 -17.41 26.54
C LEU A 5 22.33 -17.21 26.07
N LYS A 6 23.23 -18.16 26.37
CA LYS A 6 24.62 -18.13 25.88
C LYS A 6 24.70 -18.13 24.35
N LEU A 7 23.82 -18.88 23.67
CA LEU A 7 23.77 -18.89 22.20
C LEU A 7 23.28 -17.54 21.64
N ILE A 8 22.26 -16.93 22.26
CA ILE A 8 21.77 -15.61 21.87
C ILE A 8 22.87 -14.55 22.05
N GLN A 9 23.59 -14.58 23.17
CA GLN A 9 24.74 -13.69 23.42
C GLN A 9 25.90 -13.93 22.45
N ALA A 10 26.14 -15.17 22.04
CA ALA A 10 27.13 -15.47 21.01
C ALA A 10 26.72 -14.90 19.64
N VAL A 11 25.43 -14.93 19.30
CA VAL A 11 24.90 -14.29 18.09
C VAL A 11 24.98 -12.77 18.17
N GLU A 12 24.64 -12.18 19.33
CA GLU A 12 24.81 -10.75 19.60
C GLU A 12 26.25 -10.30 19.34
N LEU A 13 27.24 -11.01 19.91
CA LEU A 13 28.65 -10.70 19.71
C LEU A 13 29.04 -10.77 18.23
N LYS A 14 28.56 -11.78 17.49
CA LYS A 14 28.80 -11.89 16.05
C LYS A 14 28.25 -10.69 15.28
N PHE A 15 27.05 -10.21 15.63
CA PHE A 15 26.53 -8.97 15.05
C PHE A 15 27.37 -7.77 15.46
N ALA A 16 27.71 -7.62 16.75
CA ALA A 16 28.50 -6.49 17.25
C ALA A 16 29.90 -6.36 16.61
N LEU A 17 30.53 -7.49 16.28
CA LEU A 17 31.87 -7.54 15.68
C LEU A 17 31.91 -7.23 14.17
N THR A 18 30.75 -7.12 13.50
CA THR A 18 30.72 -6.78 12.06
C THR A 18 31.01 -5.31 11.86
N SER A 19 32.10 -4.98 11.16
CA SER A 19 32.53 -3.59 10.89
C SER A 19 32.15 -3.08 9.50
N THR A 20 31.76 -3.98 8.59
CA THR A 20 31.38 -3.64 7.20
C THR A 20 29.99 -4.17 6.84
N ASP A 21 29.32 -3.55 5.88
CA ASP A 21 28.01 -4.00 5.38
C ASP A 21 28.04 -5.44 4.89
N ALA A 22 29.06 -5.81 4.09
CA ALA A 22 29.22 -7.19 3.61
C ALA A 22 29.41 -8.21 4.74
N SER A 23 30.07 -7.83 5.85
CA SER A 23 30.19 -8.69 7.02
C SER A 23 28.87 -8.83 7.76
N LEU A 24 28.08 -7.74 7.84
CA LEU A 24 26.74 -7.75 8.43
C LEU A 24 25.77 -8.62 7.63
N GLU A 25 25.77 -8.50 6.30
CA GLU A 25 24.97 -9.34 5.40
C GLU A 25 25.27 -10.84 5.59
N ARG A 26 26.55 -11.21 5.68
CA ARG A 26 26.97 -12.59 5.90
C ARG A 26 26.51 -13.12 7.26
N VAL A 27 26.58 -12.31 8.32
CA VAL A 27 26.11 -12.71 9.64
C VAL A 27 24.58 -12.79 9.65
N ALA A 28 23.89 -11.84 9.04
CA ALA A 28 22.42 -11.84 8.93
C ALA A 28 21.90 -13.04 8.15
N SER A 29 22.55 -13.43 7.05
CA SER A 29 22.13 -14.59 6.25
C SER A 29 22.19 -15.92 6.99
N ILE A 30 23.07 -16.03 8.00
CA ILE A 30 23.23 -17.25 8.81
C ILE A 30 22.32 -17.19 10.06
N TYR A 31 22.29 -16.06 10.75
CA TYR A 31 21.74 -16.01 12.12
C TYR A 31 20.39 -15.30 12.25
N LEU A 32 19.94 -14.51 11.27
CA LEU A 32 18.70 -13.72 11.42
C LEU A 32 17.46 -14.61 11.59
N CYS A 33 17.25 -15.57 10.68
CA CYS A 33 16.08 -16.46 10.76
C CYS A 33 16.10 -17.31 12.05
N PRO A 34 17.20 -18.00 12.42
CA PRO A 34 17.30 -18.69 13.70
C PRO A 34 17.08 -17.80 14.93
N LEU A 35 17.57 -16.54 14.90
CA LEU A 35 17.37 -15.59 15.99
C LEU A 35 15.89 -15.18 16.11
N LEU A 36 15.20 -14.95 14.99
CA LEU A 36 13.76 -14.64 14.97
C LEU A 36 12.92 -15.76 15.58
N LEU A 37 13.22 -17.03 15.26
CA LEU A 37 12.54 -18.19 15.85
C LEU A 37 12.63 -18.20 17.39
N LYS A 38 13.68 -17.59 17.95
CA LYS A 38 13.88 -17.51 19.41
C LYS A 38 12.94 -16.54 20.11
N LEU A 39 12.18 -15.70 19.39
CA LEU A 39 11.10 -14.90 19.99
C LEU A 39 9.99 -15.77 20.58
N ALA A 40 9.82 -17.01 20.10
CA ALA A 40 8.84 -17.96 20.62
C ALA A 40 9.30 -18.72 21.87
N THR A 41 10.50 -18.46 22.41
CA THR A 41 10.99 -19.14 23.63
C THR A 41 10.07 -18.86 24.82
N PRO A 42 9.81 -19.83 25.72
CA PRO A 42 8.98 -19.61 26.91
C PRO A 42 9.68 -18.70 27.95
N TYR A 43 11.01 -18.58 27.92
CA TYR A 43 11.77 -17.82 28.92
C TYR A 43 11.78 -16.32 28.60
N GLN A 44 11.13 -15.51 29.45
CA GLN A 44 11.03 -14.07 29.25
C GLN A 44 12.39 -13.36 29.15
N SER A 45 13.38 -13.78 29.95
CA SER A 45 14.75 -13.24 29.88
C SER A 45 15.38 -13.43 28.50
N ASN A 46 15.14 -14.59 27.88
CA ASN A 46 15.70 -14.91 26.57
C ASN A 46 14.96 -14.12 25.49
N ARG A 47 13.62 -13.98 25.57
CA ARG A 47 12.85 -13.13 24.65
C ARG A 47 13.33 -11.67 24.68
N LYS A 48 13.46 -11.08 25.86
CA LYS A 48 13.99 -9.71 26.03
C LYS A 48 15.37 -9.59 25.39
N LYS A 49 16.24 -10.58 25.59
CA LYS A 49 17.57 -10.54 25.00
C LYS A 49 17.53 -10.61 23.47
N VAL A 50 16.66 -11.42 22.88
CA VAL A 50 16.47 -11.46 21.43
C VAL A 50 15.99 -10.11 20.91
N GLU A 51 15.01 -9.48 21.58
CA GLU A 51 14.52 -8.14 21.21
C GLU A 51 15.63 -7.07 21.26
N GLU A 52 16.51 -7.10 22.27
CA GLU A 52 17.68 -6.21 22.34
C GLU A 52 18.61 -6.39 21.13
N VAL A 53 18.92 -7.64 20.75
CA VAL A 53 19.78 -7.93 19.60
C VAL A 53 19.13 -7.47 18.29
N LEU A 54 17.82 -7.69 18.14
CA LEU A 54 17.06 -7.24 16.97
C LEU A 54 16.98 -5.71 16.91
N ALA A 55 16.86 -5.01 18.05
CA ALA A 55 16.87 -3.54 18.08
C ALA A 55 18.23 -2.96 17.67
N MET A 56 19.34 -3.59 18.10
CA MET A 56 20.68 -3.23 17.62
C MET A 56 20.80 -3.43 16.10
N LEU A 57 20.27 -4.55 15.59
CA LEU A 57 20.28 -4.82 14.15
C LEU A 57 19.44 -3.80 13.37
N ASP A 58 18.25 -3.44 13.86
CA ASP A 58 17.38 -2.44 13.25
C ASP A 58 18.05 -1.08 13.10
N ASN A 59 18.79 -0.65 14.13
CA ASN A 59 19.54 0.61 14.10
C ASN A 59 20.59 0.62 12.99
N ARG A 60 21.26 -0.53 12.76
CA ARG A 60 22.27 -0.65 11.71
C ARG A 60 21.67 -0.72 10.32
N ILE A 61 20.56 -1.45 10.15
CA ILE A 61 19.85 -1.52 8.87
C ILE A 61 19.30 -0.14 8.49
N ARG A 62 18.71 0.61 9.44
CA ARG A 62 18.25 1.98 9.18
C ARG A 62 19.37 2.94 8.81
N GLY A 63 20.56 2.76 9.38
CA GLY A 63 21.72 3.60 9.08
C GLY A 63 22.32 3.36 7.69
N ASN A 64 22.17 2.14 7.15
CA ASN A 64 22.87 1.70 5.93
C ASN A 64 21.90 1.10 4.91
N ALA A 65 21.50 1.90 3.91
CA ALA A 65 20.59 1.48 2.84
C ALA A 65 21.13 0.37 1.93
N SER A 66 22.44 0.08 1.98
CA SER A 66 23.09 -0.91 1.11
C SER A 66 23.01 -2.36 1.61
N VAL A 67 22.64 -2.58 2.88
CA VAL A 67 22.65 -3.91 3.50
C VAL A 67 21.53 -4.79 2.96
N LYS A 68 21.91 -5.89 2.30
CA LYS A 68 20.97 -6.90 1.76
C LYS A 68 20.66 -7.98 2.78
N LEU A 69 19.39 -8.03 3.17
CA LEU A 69 18.87 -9.08 4.06
C LEU A 69 18.54 -10.37 3.29
N PRO A 70 18.54 -11.54 3.97
CA PRO A 70 18.25 -12.82 3.35
C PRO A 70 16.76 -12.98 3.02
N PHE A 71 16.34 -12.44 1.87
CA PHE A 71 14.94 -12.42 1.46
C PHE A 71 14.31 -13.82 1.34
N GLU A 72 14.92 -14.75 0.59
CA GLU A 72 14.32 -16.08 0.37
C GLU A 72 14.17 -16.88 1.67
N PRO A 73 15.17 -16.93 2.58
CA PRO A 73 15.00 -17.54 3.90
C PRO A 73 13.91 -16.87 4.76
N LEU A 74 13.82 -15.54 4.74
CA LEU A 74 12.79 -14.81 5.49
C LEU A 74 11.39 -15.11 4.95
N LEU A 75 11.23 -15.18 3.63
CA LEU A 75 9.97 -15.53 2.98
C LEU A 75 9.55 -16.97 3.31
N ALA A 76 10.49 -17.91 3.25
CA ALA A 76 10.25 -19.31 3.63
C ALA A 76 9.80 -19.42 5.09
N GLN A 77 10.49 -18.76 6.02
CA GLN A 77 10.11 -18.73 7.43
C GLN A 77 8.74 -18.08 7.65
N TYR A 78 8.43 -17.00 6.94
CA TYR A 78 7.15 -16.32 7.06
C TYR A 78 5.97 -17.19 6.61
N LYS A 79 6.16 -17.98 5.55
CA LYS A 79 5.14 -18.88 4.98
C LYS A 79 5.00 -20.20 5.72
N ASP A 80 5.96 -20.57 6.57
CA ASP A 80 5.91 -21.81 7.34
C ASP A 80 4.70 -21.81 8.32
N PRO A 81 3.77 -22.76 8.22
CA PRO A 81 2.60 -22.83 9.10
C PRO A 81 2.97 -23.18 10.56
N THR A 82 4.14 -23.75 10.80
CA THR A 82 4.62 -24.14 12.16
C THR A 82 5.18 -22.96 12.94
N VAL A 83 5.53 -21.87 12.26
CA VAL A 83 6.10 -20.67 12.88
C VAL A 83 5.00 -19.87 13.57
N SER A 84 5.23 -19.56 14.84
CA SER A 84 4.29 -18.79 15.67
C SER A 84 4.02 -17.39 15.13
N GLU A 85 2.85 -16.84 15.45
CA GLU A 85 2.39 -15.53 14.97
C GLU A 85 3.29 -14.36 15.40
N VAL A 86 3.88 -14.43 16.60
CA VAL A 86 4.85 -13.43 17.09
C VAL A 86 6.09 -13.41 16.19
N VAL A 87 6.59 -14.59 15.83
CA VAL A 87 7.75 -14.71 14.93
C VAL A 87 7.39 -14.24 13.52
N LYS A 88 6.20 -14.59 13.00
CA LYS A 88 5.74 -14.12 11.67
C LYS A 88 5.63 -12.60 11.59
N THR A 89 5.04 -11.99 12.61
CA THR A 89 4.92 -10.52 12.71
C THR A 89 6.28 -9.83 12.71
N ARG A 90 7.30 -10.42 13.35
CA ARG A 90 8.66 -9.85 13.30
C ARG A 90 9.39 -10.19 11.99
N THR A 91 9.17 -11.37 11.43
CA THR A 91 9.78 -11.82 10.18
C THR A 91 9.33 -10.96 8.99
N ILE A 92 8.04 -10.61 8.92
CA ILE A 92 7.50 -9.80 7.83
C ILE A 92 8.09 -8.37 7.80
N GLN A 93 8.48 -7.83 8.96
CA GLN A 93 9.18 -6.53 9.03
C GLN A 93 10.56 -6.60 8.37
N TYR A 94 11.35 -7.63 8.67
CA TYR A 94 12.65 -7.83 8.01
C TYR A 94 12.49 -8.22 6.54
N LEU A 95 11.46 -8.99 6.18
CA LEU A 95 11.16 -9.32 4.79
C LEU A 95 10.83 -8.07 3.98
N CYS A 96 10.06 -7.15 4.56
CA CYS A 96 9.77 -5.84 3.98
C CYS A 96 11.04 -5.03 3.75
N SER A 97 11.95 -4.97 4.73
CA SER A 97 13.26 -4.32 4.56
C SER A 97 14.15 -5.02 3.52
N ALA A 98 14.00 -6.33 3.37
CA ALA A 98 14.74 -7.14 2.39
C ALA A 98 14.24 -6.99 0.95
N LEU A 99 13.05 -6.41 0.74
CA LEU A 99 12.42 -6.30 -0.57
C LEU A 99 13.28 -5.46 -1.53
N GLY A 100 13.83 -4.33 -1.05
CA GLY A 100 14.66 -3.42 -1.85
C GLY A 100 14.02 -3.02 -3.19
N ASP A 101 14.84 -2.88 -4.23
CA ASP A 101 14.42 -2.54 -5.59
C ASP A 101 14.07 -3.78 -6.44
N ARG A 102 13.61 -4.87 -5.82
CA ARG A 102 13.18 -6.07 -6.55
C ARG A 102 12.09 -5.69 -7.55
N SER A 103 12.24 -6.15 -8.79
CA SER A 103 11.21 -5.99 -9.81
C SER A 103 9.93 -6.70 -9.41
N CYS A 104 8.80 -6.20 -9.92
CA CYS A 104 7.53 -6.89 -9.81
C CYS A 104 7.65 -8.25 -10.49
N SER A 105 7.79 -9.31 -9.70
CA SER A 105 7.76 -10.70 -10.15
C SER A 105 6.37 -11.26 -9.91
N SER A 106 5.78 -11.88 -10.92
CA SER A 106 4.46 -12.51 -10.83
C SER A 106 4.41 -13.56 -9.72
N ALA A 107 5.43 -14.41 -9.62
CA ALA A 107 5.50 -15.46 -8.60
C ALA A 107 5.47 -14.89 -7.18
N LEU A 108 6.27 -13.84 -6.92
CA LEU A 108 6.31 -13.20 -5.61
C LEU A 108 5.01 -12.44 -5.32
N LEU A 109 4.45 -11.72 -6.30
CA LEU A 109 3.20 -11.01 -6.12
C LEU A 109 2.07 -11.99 -5.77
N GLN A 110 1.97 -13.10 -6.50
CA GLN A 110 0.99 -14.16 -6.21
C GLN A 110 1.17 -14.74 -4.80
N GLN A 111 2.41 -14.93 -4.34
CA GLN A 111 2.67 -15.38 -2.97
C GLN A 111 2.20 -14.38 -1.91
N LEU A 112 2.28 -13.07 -2.16
CA LEU A 112 1.80 -12.04 -1.24
C LEU A 112 0.27 -11.85 -1.29
N VAL A 113 -0.32 -11.97 -2.48
CA VAL A 113 -1.76 -11.76 -2.69
C VAL A 113 -2.58 -12.99 -2.26
N ASN A 114 -2.04 -14.20 -2.36
CA ASN A 114 -2.74 -15.41 -1.95
C ASN A 114 -3.04 -15.40 -0.43
N GLY A 115 -4.32 -15.34 -0.08
CA GLY A 115 -4.82 -15.20 1.27
C GLY A 115 -4.89 -13.76 1.78
N PHE A 116 -4.64 -12.75 0.93
CA PHE A 116 -4.62 -11.31 1.29
C PHE A 116 -5.83 -10.88 2.13
N ALA A 117 -7.02 -11.38 1.83
CA ALA A 117 -8.24 -11.07 2.56
C ALA A 117 -8.15 -11.45 4.05
N LYS A 118 -7.44 -12.54 4.37
CA LYS A 118 -7.36 -13.19 5.68
C LYS A 118 -6.05 -12.92 6.43
N TYR A 119 -5.17 -12.06 5.92
CA TYR A 119 -3.94 -11.74 6.65
C TYR A 119 -4.27 -11.14 8.03
N PRO A 120 -3.49 -11.50 9.07
CA PRO A 120 -3.63 -10.90 10.39
C PRO A 120 -3.54 -9.37 10.34
N VAL A 121 -4.30 -8.69 11.21
CA VAL A 121 -4.41 -7.22 11.24
C VAL A 121 -3.05 -6.52 11.33
N MET A 122 -2.10 -7.08 12.10
CA MET A 122 -0.76 -6.51 12.26
C MET A 122 0.17 -6.74 11.07
N GLN A 123 -0.12 -7.75 10.23
CA GLN A 123 0.74 -8.14 9.10
C GLN A 123 0.23 -7.57 7.77
N LYS A 124 -1.09 -7.46 7.61
CA LYS A 124 -1.74 -7.01 6.38
C LYS A 124 -1.25 -5.63 5.89
N PRO A 125 -1.06 -4.60 6.74
CA PRO A 125 -0.49 -3.32 6.32
C PRO A 125 0.89 -3.46 5.66
N ILE A 126 1.78 -4.26 6.27
CA ILE A 126 3.15 -4.46 5.78
C ILE A 126 3.13 -5.22 4.45
N VAL A 127 2.29 -6.25 4.34
CA VAL A 127 2.11 -7.01 3.10
C VAL A 127 1.54 -6.14 1.98
N PHE A 128 0.56 -5.30 2.29
CA PHE A 128 0.00 -4.35 1.34
C PHE A 128 1.04 -3.33 0.88
N TYR A 129 1.86 -2.80 1.79
CA TYR A 129 2.98 -1.92 1.46
C TYR A 129 3.97 -2.61 0.51
N MET A 130 4.36 -3.87 0.79
CA MET A 130 5.23 -4.63 -0.11
C MET A 130 4.62 -4.82 -1.50
N ILE A 131 3.32 -5.15 -1.58
CA ILE A 131 2.59 -5.24 -2.85
C ILE A 131 2.65 -3.90 -3.60
N GLY A 132 2.37 -2.78 -2.93
CA GLY A 132 2.45 -1.46 -3.52
C GLY A 132 3.85 -1.14 -4.06
N SER A 133 4.89 -1.42 -3.28
CA SER A 133 6.30 -1.23 -3.69
C SER A 133 6.66 -2.07 -4.91
N MET A 134 6.19 -3.32 -5.00
CA MET A 134 6.36 -4.13 -6.20
C MET A 134 5.63 -3.53 -7.40
N LEU A 135 4.36 -3.11 -7.21
CA LEU A 135 3.57 -2.51 -8.27
C LEU A 135 4.20 -1.24 -8.86
N ALA A 136 5.02 -0.50 -8.11
CA ALA A 136 5.76 0.65 -8.65
C ALA A 136 6.62 0.31 -9.89
N THR A 137 7.04 -0.95 -10.02
CA THR A 137 7.81 -1.48 -11.16
C THR A 137 6.97 -2.40 -12.05
N PHE A 138 5.63 -2.34 -11.96
CA PHE A 138 4.74 -3.16 -12.76
C PHE A 138 4.94 -2.89 -14.26
N PRO A 139 5.07 -3.95 -15.09
CA PRO A 139 5.35 -3.81 -16.51
C PRO A 139 4.21 -3.11 -17.26
N SER A 140 4.57 -2.28 -18.23
CA SER A 140 3.63 -1.73 -19.21
C SER A 140 3.69 -2.60 -20.46
N PRO A 141 2.59 -3.25 -20.88
CA PRO A 141 2.59 -4.03 -22.11
C PRO A 141 2.80 -3.14 -23.35
N GLU A 142 3.63 -3.60 -24.29
CA GLU A 142 3.89 -2.95 -25.58
C GLU A 142 3.01 -3.52 -26.70
N SER A 143 2.38 -4.68 -26.46
CA SER A 143 1.50 -5.34 -27.42
C SER A 143 0.32 -6.05 -26.77
N THR A 144 -0.73 -6.33 -27.54
CA THR A 144 -1.90 -7.11 -27.09
C THR A 144 -1.52 -8.53 -26.66
N GLN A 145 -0.51 -9.14 -27.28
CA GLN A 145 -0.05 -10.48 -26.92
C GLN A 145 0.67 -10.46 -25.56
N GLU A 146 1.52 -9.47 -25.34
CA GLU A 146 2.19 -9.26 -24.07
C GLU A 146 1.20 -8.95 -22.94
N GLU A 147 0.20 -8.11 -23.21
CA GLU A 147 -0.88 -7.83 -22.25
C GLU A 147 -1.58 -9.11 -21.78
N LYS A 148 -1.91 -10.02 -22.70
CA LYS A 148 -2.52 -11.32 -22.36
C LYS A 148 -1.59 -12.18 -21.52
N ALA A 149 -0.30 -12.20 -21.84
CA ALA A 149 0.71 -12.95 -21.09
C ALA A 149 0.86 -12.41 -19.66
N ILE A 150 0.90 -11.07 -19.50
CA ILE A 150 0.93 -10.42 -18.19
C ILE A 150 -0.35 -10.72 -17.40
N CYS A 151 -1.53 -10.62 -18.02
CA CYS A 151 -2.79 -10.94 -17.34
C CYS A 151 -2.81 -12.37 -16.79
N LEU A 152 -2.31 -13.33 -17.58
CA LEU A 152 -2.22 -14.73 -17.16
C LEU A 152 -1.18 -14.92 -16.04
N ALA A 153 -0.02 -14.28 -16.14
CA ALA A 153 1.04 -14.38 -15.14
C ALA A 153 0.65 -13.76 -13.79
N TYR A 154 -0.13 -12.67 -13.79
CA TYR A 154 -0.48 -11.91 -12.59
C TYR A 154 -1.92 -12.14 -12.10
N GLN A 155 -2.60 -13.17 -12.62
CA GLN A 155 -3.96 -13.48 -12.24
C GLN A 155 -4.09 -13.75 -10.73
N ILE A 156 -5.14 -13.20 -10.12
CA ILE A 156 -5.48 -13.44 -8.71
C ILE A 156 -6.50 -14.58 -8.66
N SER A 157 -6.12 -15.72 -8.07
CA SER A 157 -6.95 -16.93 -8.10
C SER A 157 -8.22 -16.84 -7.24
N ARG A 158 -8.17 -16.08 -6.13
CA ARG A 158 -9.28 -15.97 -5.17
C ARG A 158 -9.96 -14.61 -5.29
N GLU A 159 -11.26 -14.62 -5.50
CA GLU A 159 -12.06 -13.40 -5.63
C GLU A 159 -12.09 -12.56 -4.34
N GLU A 160 -12.08 -13.21 -3.17
CA GLU A 160 -11.97 -12.54 -1.87
C GLU A 160 -10.69 -11.71 -1.75
N ASP A 161 -9.57 -12.25 -2.22
CA ASP A 161 -8.27 -11.57 -2.19
C ASP A 161 -8.23 -10.43 -3.20
N ALA A 162 -8.75 -10.65 -4.42
CA ALA A 162 -8.84 -9.62 -5.45
C ALA A 162 -9.69 -8.43 -4.98
N THR A 163 -10.82 -8.70 -4.35
CA THR A 163 -11.73 -7.67 -3.81
C THR A 163 -11.09 -6.93 -2.63
N SER A 164 -10.46 -7.65 -1.70
CA SER A 164 -9.79 -7.02 -0.57
C SER A 164 -8.60 -6.18 -1.01
N LEU A 165 -7.84 -6.63 -2.01
CA LEU A 165 -6.71 -5.88 -2.56
C LEU A 165 -7.20 -4.62 -3.27
N ALA A 166 -8.20 -4.74 -4.15
CA ALA A 166 -8.76 -3.62 -4.88
C ALA A 166 -9.20 -2.47 -3.97
N LYS A 167 -9.90 -2.77 -2.87
CA LYS A 167 -10.31 -1.76 -1.88
C LYS A 167 -9.11 -1.02 -1.29
N CYS A 168 -8.08 -1.74 -0.84
CA CYS A 168 -6.86 -1.10 -0.34
C CYS A 168 -6.13 -0.28 -1.40
N LEU A 169 -6.15 -0.70 -2.67
CA LEU A 169 -5.57 0.08 -3.78
C LEU A 169 -6.34 1.38 -4.01
N ILE A 170 -7.67 1.36 -3.95
CA ILE A 170 -8.53 2.55 -4.03
C ILE A 170 -8.20 3.51 -2.87
N ASP A 171 -8.11 3.01 -1.64
CA ASP A 171 -7.73 3.81 -0.47
C ASP A 171 -6.36 4.45 -0.65
N LEU A 172 -5.38 3.70 -1.18
CA LEU A 172 -4.04 4.22 -1.48
C LEU A 172 -4.08 5.34 -2.53
N MET A 173 -4.99 5.28 -3.51
CA MET A 173 -5.13 6.36 -4.50
C MET A 173 -5.56 7.68 -3.86
N PHE A 174 -6.30 7.65 -2.74
CA PHE A 174 -6.66 8.84 -1.96
C PHE A 174 -5.51 9.40 -1.11
N LEU A 175 -4.45 8.63 -0.85
CA LEU A 175 -3.33 9.06 -0.02
C LEU A 175 -2.55 10.19 -0.70
N ASN A 176 -2.40 11.31 0.00
CA ASN A 176 -1.69 12.49 -0.47
C ASN A 176 -0.34 12.65 0.25
N PRO A 177 0.75 13.05 -0.44
CA PRO A 177 2.03 13.36 0.20
C PRO A 177 1.96 14.33 1.38
N ALA A 178 1.01 15.26 1.39
CA ALA A 178 0.81 16.20 2.50
C ALA A 178 0.45 15.50 3.83
N GLN A 179 -0.18 14.33 3.77
CA GLN A 179 -0.60 13.55 4.93
C GLN A 179 0.56 12.74 5.54
N LEU A 180 1.65 12.55 4.80
CA LEU A 180 2.82 11.79 5.25
C LEU A 180 3.68 12.56 6.27
N ASN A 181 3.43 13.86 6.45
CA ASN A 181 4.21 14.71 7.35
C ASN A 181 3.34 15.72 8.11
N PRO A 182 2.68 15.31 9.21
CA PRO A 182 1.75 16.16 9.96
C PRO A 182 2.43 17.39 10.60
N GLN A 183 3.74 17.34 10.89
CA GLN A 183 4.48 18.51 11.41
C GLN A 183 4.62 19.63 10.37
N ARG A 184 4.71 19.29 9.07
CA ARG A 184 4.66 20.29 7.99
C ARG A 184 3.25 20.87 7.78
N ALA A 185 2.21 20.12 8.16
CA ALA A 185 0.84 20.61 8.13
C ALA A 185 0.57 21.61 9.27
N ALA A 186 1.18 21.44 10.45
CA ALA A 186 1.04 22.35 11.59
C ALA A 186 1.73 23.72 11.43
N ASN A 187 2.79 23.81 10.62
CA ASN A 187 3.51 25.07 10.35
C ASN A 187 2.90 25.91 9.21
N ARG A 188 1.90 25.38 8.50
CA ARG A 188 0.97 26.21 7.73
C ARG A 188 -0.15 26.53 8.69
N ASN A 189 -0.40 27.82 8.97
CA ASN A 189 -1.60 28.29 9.69
C ASN A 189 -2.77 27.34 9.41
N ALA A 190 -3.50 26.91 10.45
CA ALA A 190 -4.49 25.81 10.55
C ALA A 190 -5.67 25.80 9.53
N VAL A 191 -5.41 26.15 8.27
CA VAL A 191 -6.35 26.49 7.20
C VAL A 191 -6.15 25.59 5.98
N GLN A 192 -5.18 24.66 5.98
CA GLN A 192 -5.01 23.70 4.88
C GLN A 192 -4.66 22.29 5.36
N SER A 193 -5.49 21.70 6.22
CA SER A 193 -5.65 20.25 6.17
C SER A 193 -6.27 19.95 4.80
N VAL A 194 -5.50 19.38 3.87
CA VAL A 194 -6.06 18.87 2.61
C VAL A 194 -7.18 17.90 2.98
N PRO A 195 -8.46 18.19 2.70
CA PRO A 195 -9.55 17.26 2.94
C PRO A 195 -9.23 15.94 2.25
N THR A 196 -9.05 14.90 3.05
CA THR A 196 -8.89 13.53 2.58
C THR A 196 -10.18 12.79 2.89
N PRO A 197 -10.64 11.87 2.03
CA PRO A 197 -11.72 10.97 2.38
C PRO A 197 -11.25 9.83 3.31
N LEU A 198 -9.95 9.75 3.61
CA LEU A 198 -9.38 8.71 4.47
C LEU A 198 -9.51 9.07 5.96
N LEU A 199 -9.89 8.07 6.75
CA LEU A 199 -9.87 8.08 8.22
C LEU A 199 -8.44 7.86 8.73
N GLN A 200 -8.18 8.24 9.99
CA GLN A 200 -6.87 8.09 10.62
C GLN A 200 -6.35 6.64 10.61
N GLY A 201 -7.22 5.66 10.90
CA GLY A 201 -6.85 4.24 10.86
C GLY A 201 -6.51 3.74 9.46
N GLU A 202 -7.11 4.31 8.42
CA GLU A 202 -6.78 3.98 7.02
C GLU A 202 -5.41 4.56 6.65
N ILE A 203 -5.10 5.78 7.10
CA ILE A 203 -3.76 6.36 6.91
C ILE A 203 -2.70 5.49 7.60
N GLU A 204 -2.95 5.04 8.83
CA GLU A 204 -2.03 4.15 9.57
C GLU A 204 -1.85 2.80 8.86
N PHE A 205 -2.93 2.22 8.34
CA PHE A 205 -2.88 1.01 7.51
C PHE A 205 -2.02 1.21 6.25
N LEU A 206 -2.18 2.34 5.57
CA LEU A 206 -1.45 2.68 4.35
C LEU A 206 0.00 3.13 4.64
N THR A 207 0.32 3.47 5.89
CA THR A 207 1.65 3.95 6.31
C THR A 207 2.26 3.10 7.44
N PRO A 208 2.45 1.77 7.22
CA PRO A 208 2.89 0.84 8.28
C PRO A 208 4.29 1.14 8.84
N LEU A 209 5.11 1.95 8.16
CA LEU A 209 6.43 2.39 8.60
C LEU A 209 6.42 3.88 9.00
N GLY A 210 5.23 4.45 9.25
CA GLY A 210 5.02 5.85 9.55
C GLY A 210 5.52 6.77 8.42
N SER A 211 6.21 7.86 8.78
CA SER A 211 6.76 8.83 7.84
C SER A 211 7.83 8.27 6.89
N SER A 212 8.36 7.09 7.17
CA SER A 212 9.34 6.41 6.31
C SER A 212 8.71 5.50 5.26
N THR A 213 7.39 5.30 5.30
CA THR A 213 6.68 4.42 4.35
C THR A 213 6.84 4.92 2.92
N TYR A 214 6.59 6.21 2.68
CA TYR A 214 6.67 6.79 1.35
C TYR A 214 7.36 8.14 1.37
N THR A 215 8.25 8.36 0.39
CA THR A 215 8.54 9.70 -0.12
C THR A 215 7.49 10.11 -1.15
N ALA A 216 7.35 11.41 -1.44
CA ALA A 216 6.45 11.90 -2.48
C ALA A 216 6.73 11.25 -3.85
N THR A 217 7.99 10.99 -4.16
CA THR A 217 8.43 10.30 -5.39
C THR A 217 8.00 8.84 -5.38
N SER A 218 8.28 8.09 -4.30
CA SER A 218 7.90 6.68 -4.20
C SER A 218 6.39 6.48 -4.23
N LEU A 219 5.60 7.32 -3.54
CA LEU A 219 4.14 7.24 -3.57
C LEU A 219 3.60 7.46 -4.99
N THR A 220 4.22 8.37 -5.75
CA THR A 220 3.82 8.61 -7.15
C THR A 220 4.14 7.41 -8.03
N ALA A 221 5.32 6.81 -7.85
CA ALA A 221 5.71 5.61 -8.57
C ALA A 221 4.75 4.44 -8.28
N VAL A 222 4.39 4.24 -7.01
CA VAL A 222 3.39 3.24 -6.58
C VAL A 222 2.05 3.51 -7.24
N LYS A 223 1.51 4.74 -7.16
CA LYS A 223 0.23 5.10 -7.79
C LYS A 223 0.23 4.88 -9.31
N LEU A 224 1.30 5.25 -10.01
CA LEU A 224 1.45 4.96 -11.45
C LEU A 224 1.47 3.45 -11.71
N GLY A 225 2.16 2.69 -10.87
CA GLY A 225 2.17 1.23 -10.87
C GLY A 225 0.79 0.60 -10.73
N ILE A 226 0.00 1.10 -9.78
CA ILE A 226 -1.39 0.69 -9.56
C ILE A 226 -2.24 0.99 -10.80
N LEU A 227 -2.07 2.15 -11.42
CA LEU A 227 -2.78 2.51 -12.65
C LEU A 227 -2.39 1.60 -13.83
N ARG A 228 -1.11 1.21 -13.97
CA ARG A 228 -0.68 0.23 -14.98
C ARG A 228 -1.31 -1.13 -14.71
N PHE A 229 -1.30 -1.58 -13.46
CA PHE A 229 -1.95 -2.83 -13.03
C PHE A 229 -3.46 -2.82 -13.32
N ALA A 230 -4.14 -1.70 -13.07
CA ALA A 230 -5.57 -1.52 -13.36
C ALA A 230 -5.87 -1.33 -14.86
N SER A 231 -4.89 -0.95 -15.68
CA SER A 231 -5.07 -0.75 -17.12
C SER A 231 -5.33 -2.06 -17.87
N ILE A 232 -4.91 -3.18 -17.28
CA ILE A 232 -5.09 -4.53 -17.81
C ILE A 232 -6.14 -5.30 -16.99
N SER A 233 -6.74 -6.32 -17.58
CA SER A 233 -7.91 -7.02 -17.03
C SER A 233 -7.56 -8.08 -15.97
N ILE A 234 -6.77 -7.71 -14.96
CA ILE A 234 -6.47 -8.56 -13.78
C ILE A 234 -7.56 -8.41 -12.72
N LEU A 235 -8.01 -7.18 -12.47
CA LEU A 235 -9.12 -6.88 -11.56
C LEU A 235 -10.44 -6.78 -12.33
N LYS A 236 -11.57 -6.86 -11.62
CA LYS A 236 -12.89 -6.61 -12.21
C LYS A 236 -13.00 -5.15 -12.67
N ASP A 237 -13.75 -4.94 -13.76
CA ASP A 237 -13.94 -3.60 -14.36
C ASP A 237 -14.47 -2.56 -13.38
N ALA A 238 -15.38 -2.93 -12.46
CA ALA A 238 -15.86 -2.02 -11.43
C ALA A 238 -14.72 -1.43 -10.58
N PHE A 239 -13.82 -2.27 -10.07
CA PHE A 239 -12.68 -1.81 -9.28
C PHE A 239 -11.65 -1.04 -10.10
N ARG A 240 -11.37 -1.50 -11.33
CA ARG A 240 -10.43 -0.81 -12.24
C ARG A 240 -10.92 0.61 -12.53
N PHE A 241 -12.22 0.72 -12.78
CA PHE A 241 -12.89 1.97 -13.03
C PHE A 241 -12.80 2.89 -11.79
N GLU A 242 -13.14 2.40 -10.60
CA GLU A 242 -13.07 3.18 -9.36
C GLU A 242 -11.64 3.67 -9.05
N ILE A 243 -10.62 2.82 -9.23
CA ILE A 243 -9.20 3.20 -9.13
C ILE A 243 -8.89 4.36 -10.08
N GLY A 244 -9.29 4.23 -11.35
CA GLY A 244 -9.08 5.28 -12.37
C GLY A 244 -9.83 6.57 -12.03
N LEU A 245 -11.06 6.47 -11.53
CA LEU A 245 -11.84 7.61 -11.09
C LEU A 245 -11.13 8.38 -9.98
N VAL A 246 -10.77 7.70 -8.89
CA VAL A 246 -10.08 8.32 -7.75
C VAL A 246 -8.75 8.94 -8.17
N ALA A 247 -7.98 8.24 -9.01
CA ALA A 247 -6.73 8.73 -9.55
C ALA A 247 -6.87 9.97 -10.43
N SER A 248 -8.01 10.15 -11.10
CA SER A 248 -8.27 11.30 -11.98
C SER A 248 -8.33 12.63 -11.22
N PHE A 249 -8.43 12.59 -9.90
CA PHE A 249 -8.40 13.74 -9.01
C PHE A 249 -7.02 14.05 -8.43
N ASP A 250 -5.99 13.24 -8.72
CA ASP A 250 -4.64 13.50 -8.24
C ASP A 250 -4.10 14.82 -8.84
N LEU A 251 -3.21 15.51 -8.15
CA LEU A 251 -2.63 16.79 -8.59
C LEU A 251 -1.60 16.62 -9.71
N LYS A 252 -1.03 15.42 -9.86
CA LYS A 252 -0.02 15.15 -10.88
C LYS A 252 -0.67 14.80 -12.21
N HIS A 253 -0.33 15.56 -13.25
CA HIS A 253 -0.83 15.38 -14.60
C HIS A 253 -0.64 13.95 -15.14
N ASP A 254 0.52 13.32 -14.89
CA ASP A 254 0.80 11.96 -15.38
C ASP A 254 -0.15 10.92 -14.78
N LEU A 255 -0.51 11.07 -13.51
CA LEU A 255 -1.51 10.21 -12.85
C LEU A 255 -2.89 10.42 -13.46
N GLN A 256 -3.29 11.67 -13.69
CA GLN A 256 -4.57 11.98 -14.34
C GLN A 256 -4.66 11.41 -15.76
N MET A 257 -3.58 11.50 -16.54
CA MET A 257 -3.51 10.96 -17.90
C MET A 257 -3.68 9.44 -17.90
N GLN A 258 -2.91 8.73 -17.08
CA GLN A 258 -3.01 7.28 -16.99
C GLN A 258 -4.38 6.83 -16.43
N ALA A 259 -4.94 7.58 -15.49
CA ALA A 259 -6.28 7.34 -14.94
C ALA A 259 -7.37 7.37 -16.02
N ASN A 260 -7.33 8.36 -16.92
CA ASN A 260 -8.26 8.43 -18.05
C ASN A 260 -8.12 7.23 -18.99
N THR A 261 -6.90 6.75 -19.21
CA THR A 261 -6.64 5.53 -19.99
C THR A 261 -7.27 4.30 -19.34
N VAL A 262 -7.14 4.13 -18.03
CA VAL A 262 -7.78 3.03 -17.29
C VAL A 262 -9.30 3.07 -17.46
N MET A 263 -9.93 4.23 -17.20
CA MET A 263 -11.39 4.36 -17.27
C MET A 263 -11.94 4.05 -18.67
N ARG A 264 -11.25 4.49 -19.74
CA ARG A 264 -11.65 4.21 -21.13
C ARG A 264 -11.56 2.73 -21.52
N ARG A 265 -10.72 1.95 -20.82
CA ARG A 265 -10.50 0.52 -21.08
C ARG A 265 -11.45 -0.39 -20.28
N CYS A 266 -12.22 0.16 -19.35
CA CYS A 266 -13.26 -0.56 -18.62
C CYS A 266 -14.56 -0.54 -19.42
N ASN A 267 -15.34 -1.64 -19.43
CA ASN A 267 -16.64 -1.66 -20.09
C ASN A 267 -17.71 -0.94 -19.21
N PRO A 268 -18.29 0.20 -19.67
CA PRO A 268 -19.22 0.98 -18.88
C PRO A 268 -20.66 0.41 -18.86
N ALA A 269 -21.00 -0.56 -19.70
CA ALA A 269 -22.40 -0.96 -19.94
C ALA A 269 -23.11 -1.59 -18.74
N THR A 270 -22.37 -2.17 -17.79
CA THR A 270 -22.93 -2.74 -16.55
C THR A 270 -22.73 -1.80 -15.35
N SER A 271 -22.12 -0.63 -15.56
CA SER A 271 -21.58 0.21 -14.51
C SER A 271 -21.97 1.68 -14.64
N GLU A 272 -22.53 2.18 -15.74
CA GLU A 272 -22.81 3.62 -15.88
C GLU A 272 -23.80 4.13 -14.82
N GLN A 273 -24.84 3.36 -14.48
CA GLN A 273 -25.79 3.73 -13.41
C GLN A 273 -25.10 3.69 -12.03
N ILE A 274 -24.39 2.60 -11.70
CA ILE A 274 -23.64 2.44 -10.45
C ILE A 274 -22.56 3.54 -10.32
N TYR A 275 -21.95 3.92 -11.43
CA TYR A 275 -20.94 4.96 -11.54
C TYR A 275 -21.53 6.34 -11.26
N VAL A 276 -22.65 6.67 -11.92
CA VAL A 276 -23.36 7.93 -11.67
C VAL A 276 -23.82 8.00 -10.21
N ASP A 277 -24.32 6.89 -9.67
CA ASP A 277 -24.70 6.76 -8.25
C ASP A 277 -23.51 6.96 -7.31
N GLU A 278 -22.35 6.36 -7.58
CA GLU A 278 -21.13 6.53 -6.80
C GLU A 278 -20.59 7.95 -6.86
N LEU A 279 -20.62 8.60 -8.03
CA LEU A 279 -20.24 10.00 -8.18
C LEU A 279 -21.18 10.93 -7.40
N PHE A 280 -22.49 10.70 -7.45
CA PHE A 280 -23.43 11.44 -6.63
C PHE A 280 -23.23 11.15 -5.14
N ASN A 281 -22.99 9.89 -4.75
CA ASN A 281 -22.71 9.53 -3.35
C ASN A 281 -21.42 10.17 -2.83
N LEU A 282 -20.38 10.29 -3.67
CA LEU A 282 -19.15 11.01 -3.33
C LEU A 282 -19.43 12.49 -3.07
N LEU A 283 -20.25 13.13 -3.92
CA LEU A 283 -20.67 14.53 -3.74
C LEU A 283 -21.56 14.75 -2.51
N LEU A 284 -22.50 13.84 -2.23
CA LEU A 284 -23.51 14.02 -1.19
C LEU A 284 -23.04 13.61 0.20
N ASN A 285 -22.14 12.62 0.28
CA ASN A 285 -21.79 11.98 1.55
C ASN A 285 -20.34 12.24 1.99
N ARG A 286 -19.53 12.93 1.18
CA ARG A 286 -18.16 13.30 1.56
C ARG A 286 -17.92 14.80 1.38
N SER A 287 -17.22 15.40 2.34
CA SER A 287 -16.73 16.78 2.22
C SER A 287 -15.56 16.80 1.24
N LEU A 288 -15.86 17.05 -0.04
CA LEU A 288 -14.87 17.09 -1.10
C LEU A 288 -14.29 18.50 -1.26
N GLU A 289 -13.01 18.61 -1.57
CA GLU A 289 -12.44 19.88 -2.01
C GLU A 289 -13.12 20.37 -3.30
N ALA A 290 -13.23 21.69 -3.47
CA ALA A 290 -13.86 22.30 -4.65
C ALA A 290 -13.32 21.74 -5.98
N ARG A 291 -12.01 21.50 -6.09
CA ARG A 291 -11.39 20.89 -7.28
C ARG A 291 -11.89 19.48 -7.58
N PHE A 292 -12.11 18.68 -6.53
CA PHE A 292 -12.61 17.32 -6.63
C PHE A 292 -14.08 17.35 -7.05
N ALA A 293 -14.89 18.19 -6.41
CA ALA A 293 -16.29 18.39 -6.76
C ALA A 293 -16.46 18.85 -8.22
N ILE A 294 -15.68 19.85 -8.68
CA ILE A 294 -15.72 20.33 -10.08
C ILE A 294 -15.45 19.20 -11.06
N ARG A 295 -14.45 18.36 -10.78
CA ARG A 295 -14.10 17.26 -11.67
C ARG A 295 -15.17 16.17 -11.68
N VAL A 296 -15.79 15.86 -10.53
CA VAL A 296 -16.95 14.95 -10.47
C VAL A 296 -18.11 15.53 -11.31
N TYR A 297 -18.42 16.82 -11.18
CA TYR A 297 -19.42 17.48 -12.03
C TYR A 297 -19.08 17.41 -13.52
N GLN A 298 -17.82 17.57 -13.91
CA GLN A 298 -17.37 17.43 -15.31
C GLN A 298 -17.50 15.99 -15.84
N LEU A 299 -17.48 14.99 -14.98
CA LEU A 299 -17.70 13.59 -15.35
C LEU A 299 -19.20 13.30 -15.45
N LEU A 300 -20.00 13.74 -14.47
CA LEU A 300 -21.45 13.64 -14.49
C LEU A 300 -22.06 14.36 -15.70
N SER A 301 -21.54 15.53 -16.09
CA SER A 301 -22.06 16.28 -17.24
C SER A 301 -21.87 15.59 -18.59
N LYS A 302 -21.01 14.56 -18.65
CA LYS A 302 -20.80 13.74 -19.85
C LYS A 302 -21.71 12.52 -19.91
N SER A 303 -22.39 12.16 -18.81
CA SER A 303 -23.29 11.01 -18.77
C SER A 303 -24.73 11.45 -19.06
N THR A 304 -25.37 10.72 -19.97
CA THR A 304 -26.79 10.90 -20.30
C THR A 304 -27.73 10.32 -19.23
N LEU A 305 -27.21 9.49 -18.32
CA LEU A 305 -27.96 8.98 -17.17
C LEU A 305 -27.96 9.98 -16.02
N ALA A 306 -26.84 10.66 -15.78
CA ALA A 306 -26.76 11.71 -14.76
C ALA A 306 -27.73 12.87 -15.02
N THR A 307 -28.02 13.18 -16.28
CA THR A 307 -29.02 14.20 -16.64
C THR A 307 -30.46 13.78 -16.31
N ARG A 308 -30.72 12.49 -16.09
CA ARG A 308 -32.03 11.97 -15.64
C ARG A 308 -32.19 11.99 -14.13
N GLU A 309 -31.12 12.20 -13.37
CA GLU A 309 -31.13 12.27 -11.91
C GLU A 309 -31.09 13.72 -11.38
N ALA A 310 -31.97 14.56 -11.91
CA ALA A 310 -32.02 15.99 -11.62
C ALA A 310 -32.09 16.31 -10.12
N ASP A 311 -32.81 15.51 -9.34
CA ASP A 311 -32.96 15.70 -7.89
C ASP A 311 -31.63 15.52 -7.13
N LYS A 312 -30.81 14.52 -7.50
CA LYS A 312 -29.50 14.31 -6.88
C LYS A 312 -28.55 15.43 -7.29
N ALA A 313 -28.55 15.84 -8.57
CA ALA A 313 -27.76 16.95 -9.05
C ALA A 313 -28.10 18.26 -8.33
N GLN A 314 -29.39 18.55 -8.14
CA GLN A 314 -29.85 19.72 -7.41
C GLN A 314 -29.38 19.70 -5.96
N ARG A 315 -29.49 18.56 -5.26
CA ARG A 315 -28.98 18.40 -3.89
C ARG A 315 -27.48 18.62 -3.78
N CYS A 316 -26.70 18.10 -4.71
CA CYS A 316 -25.25 18.33 -4.74
C CYS A 316 -24.91 19.81 -4.92
N ILE A 317 -25.64 20.52 -5.78
CA ILE A 317 -25.47 21.96 -6.02
C ILE A 317 -25.84 22.74 -4.76
N THR A 318 -26.98 22.43 -4.12
CA THR A 318 -27.42 23.10 -2.88
C THR A 318 -26.41 22.91 -1.75
N GLN A 319 -25.93 21.68 -1.50
CA GLN A 319 -24.88 21.43 -0.52
C GLN A 319 -23.56 22.13 -0.89
N GLY A 320 -23.19 22.13 -2.17
CA GLY A 320 -21.99 22.81 -2.66
C GLY A 320 -22.05 24.35 -2.60
N VAL A 321 -23.25 24.94 -2.50
CA VAL A 321 -23.48 26.38 -2.32
C VAL A 321 -23.55 26.77 -0.84
N GLU A 322 -23.96 25.86 0.05
CA GLU A 322 -23.94 26.08 1.51
C GLU A 322 -22.52 26.01 2.11
N TYR A 323 -21.65 25.13 1.61
CA TYR A 323 -20.25 25.00 2.08
C TYR A 323 -19.33 26.24 1.86
N PRO A 324 -19.42 27.02 0.76
CA PRO A 324 -18.60 28.22 0.59
C PRO A 324 -19.07 29.41 1.44
N ILE A 325 -20.26 29.37 2.04
CA ILE A 325 -20.78 30.47 2.88
C ILE A 325 -20.35 30.31 4.35
N LEU A 326 -20.07 29.08 4.81
CA LEU A 326 -19.68 28.81 6.20
C LEU A 326 -18.16 28.74 6.45
N SER A 327 -17.33 28.96 5.43
CA SER A 327 -15.86 29.00 5.56
C SER A 327 -15.27 30.41 5.59
N THR A 328 -16.12 31.44 5.72
CA THR A 328 -15.71 32.85 5.83
C THR A 328 -16.33 33.59 7.04
N CYS A 329 -16.72 32.87 8.09
CA CYS A 329 -17.04 33.45 9.39
C CYS A 329 -16.23 32.77 10.49
#